data_AF-A0AAW0WYI3-F1
#
_entry.id   AF-A0AAW0WYI3-F1
#
_cell.length_a   1.000
_cell.length_b   1.000
_cell.length_c   1.000
_cell.angle_alpha   90.00
_cell.angle_beta   90.00
_cell.angle_gamma   90.00
#
_symmetry.space_group_name_H-M   'P 1'
#
loop_
_entity.id
_entity.type
_entity.pdbx_description
1 polymer ?
#
loop_
_entity_poly.entity_id
_entity_poly.type
_entity_poly.pdbx_seq_one_letter_code
_entity_poly.pdbx_strand_id
1 'polypeptide(L)'
;PRVTAFSKQLEKFHVIIDSELAVKMLRDAPSPGKNWSAFLKVDCGNNRAGVWWKDEAGVDLAVLLQNSPNIDFAGVYVHCGNSYHTSSSEEVIQVLDDTIERLMTFVNHVRQRGVTCSTVGIGSTPTCRKPTDRMKSLTELHPGNYAFLDVQQWSLGSCTEEDIACCVATRVIGHYPRRNQAEGGMCVL
;
A
#
# COMPACT_ATOMS: atom_id res chain seq x y z
N PRO A 1 24.19 1.92 -5.47
CA PRO A 1 22.91 2.56 -5.05
C PRO A 1 22.58 2.22 -3.58
N ARG A 2 21.89 3.11 -2.82
CA ARG A 2 21.52 2.84 -1.41
C ARG A 2 20.71 1.55 -1.23
N VAL A 3 19.84 1.25 -2.19
CA VAL A 3 19.00 0.04 -2.24
C VAL A 3 19.85 -1.25 -2.22
N THR A 4 20.97 -1.28 -2.96
CA THR A 4 21.90 -2.42 -2.96
C THR A 4 22.60 -2.61 -1.61
N ALA A 5 22.84 -1.53 -0.86
CA ALA A 5 23.44 -1.63 0.47
C ALA A 5 22.49 -2.33 1.45
N PHE A 6 21.19 -1.99 1.43
CA PHE A 6 20.17 -2.65 2.25
C PHE A 6 19.99 -4.13 1.89
N SER A 7 19.95 -4.46 0.60
CA SER A 7 19.87 -5.86 0.13
C SER A 7 21.03 -6.72 0.63
N LYS A 8 22.23 -6.16 0.79
CA LYS A 8 23.38 -6.88 1.36
C LYS A 8 23.24 -7.11 2.86
N GLN A 9 22.78 -6.10 3.61
CA GLN A 9 22.70 -6.12 5.07
C GLN A 9 21.54 -6.96 5.61
N LEU A 10 20.41 -6.98 4.90
CA LEU A 10 19.20 -7.66 5.35
C LEU A 10 19.11 -9.07 4.73
N GLU A 11 18.58 -10.03 5.49
CA GLU A 11 18.30 -11.38 4.97
C GLU A 11 17.38 -11.30 3.75
N LYS A 12 16.32 -10.50 3.86
CA LYS A 12 15.37 -10.23 2.79
C LYS A 12 15.02 -8.75 2.75
N PHE A 13 15.19 -8.12 1.60
CA PHE A 13 14.80 -6.73 1.35
C PHE A 13 13.90 -6.68 0.13
N HIS A 14 12.66 -6.23 0.33
CA HIS A 14 11.65 -6.15 -0.72
C HIS A 14 11.72 -4.82 -1.46
N VAL A 15 11.67 -4.89 -2.79
CA VAL A 15 11.45 -3.74 -3.65
C VAL A 15 10.08 -3.87 -4.32
N ILE A 16 9.46 -2.73 -4.62
CA ILE A 16 8.18 -2.67 -5.33
C ILE A 16 8.44 -2.01 -6.67
N ILE A 17 7.94 -2.61 -7.75
CA ILE A 17 8.12 -2.10 -9.11
C ILE A 17 6.82 -2.18 -9.92
N ASP A 18 6.76 -1.44 -11.02
CA ASP A 18 5.61 -1.39 -11.94
C ASP A 18 6.00 -1.15 -13.41
N SER A 19 7.28 -1.33 -13.76
CA SER A 19 7.74 -1.12 -15.13
C SER A 19 8.86 -2.06 -15.55
N GLU A 20 8.93 -2.35 -16.85
CA GLU A 20 10.02 -3.14 -17.44
C GLU A 20 11.39 -2.48 -17.23
N LEU A 21 11.45 -1.14 -17.27
CA LEU A 21 12.68 -0.41 -17.00
C LEU A 21 13.23 -0.73 -15.60
N ALA A 22 12.35 -0.77 -14.59
CA ALA A 22 12.76 -1.14 -13.23
C ALA A 22 13.27 -2.60 -13.17
N VAL A 23 12.63 -3.54 -13.86
CA VAL A 23 13.13 -4.93 -13.97
C VAL A 23 14.52 -4.95 -14.57
N LYS A 24 14.73 -4.23 -15.68
CA LYS A 24 16.05 -4.13 -16.32
C LYS A 24 17.11 -3.58 -15.36
N MET A 25 16.79 -2.52 -14.62
CA MET A 25 17.71 -1.95 -13.63
C MET A 25 18.08 -2.94 -12.52
N LEU A 26 17.14 -3.77 -12.05
CA LEU A 26 17.43 -4.80 -11.05
C LEU A 26 18.34 -5.91 -11.63
N ARG A 27 18.09 -6.32 -12.88
CA ARG A 27 18.93 -7.31 -13.59
C ARG A 27 20.35 -6.82 -13.82
N ASP A 28 20.53 -5.54 -14.11
CA ASP A 28 21.83 -4.92 -14.40
C ASP A 28 22.64 -4.63 -13.12
N ALA A 29 22.02 -4.72 -11.94
CA ALA A 29 22.66 -4.44 -10.66
C ALA A 29 22.43 -5.55 -9.62
N PRO A 30 22.84 -6.81 -9.88
CA PRO A 30 22.65 -7.90 -8.93
C PRO A 30 23.50 -7.72 -7.67
N SER A 31 22.99 -8.19 -6.54
CA SER A 31 23.77 -8.33 -5.31
C SER A 31 24.48 -9.68 -5.32
N PRO A 32 25.82 -9.76 -5.18
CA PRO A 32 26.51 -11.04 -5.17
C PRO A 32 25.96 -11.98 -4.09
N GLY A 33 25.56 -13.20 -4.49
CA GLY A 33 25.01 -14.21 -3.60
C GLY A 33 23.58 -13.97 -3.11
N LYS A 34 22.86 -12.97 -3.66
CA LYS A 34 21.47 -12.67 -3.29
C LYS A 34 20.62 -12.27 -4.50
N ASN A 35 19.40 -12.78 -4.53
CA ASN A 35 18.39 -12.34 -5.48
C ASN A 35 17.65 -11.11 -4.93
N TRP A 36 17.20 -10.25 -5.82
CA TRP A 36 16.26 -9.18 -5.48
C TRP A 36 14.90 -9.77 -5.15
N SER A 37 14.30 -9.41 -4.01
CA SER A 37 12.91 -9.78 -3.76
C SER A 37 11.99 -8.67 -4.26
N ALA A 38 11.20 -8.95 -5.30
CA ALA A 38 10.43 -7.93 -6.00
C ALA A 38 8.92 -8.20 -5.94
N PHE A 39 8.17 -7.17 -5.56
CA PHE A 39 6.71 -7.12 -5.69
C PHE A 39 6.32 -6.35 -6.95
N LEU A 40 5.30 -6.83 -7.63
CA LEU A 40 4.62 -6.09 -8.68
C LEU A 40 3.52 -5.23 -8.06
N LYS A 41 3.64 -3.91 -8.22
CA LYS A 41 2.59 -2.98 -7.85
C LYS A 41 1.47 -3.05 -8.87
N VAL A 42 0.25 -3.29 -8.40
CA VAL A 42 -0.96 -3.27 -9.23
C VAL A 42 -1.84 -2.11 -8.80
N ASP A 43 -2.38 -1.38 -9.77
CA ASP A 43 -3.39 -0.36 -9.54
C ASP A 43 -4.78 -0.97 -9.73
N CYS A 44 -5.53 -1.07 -8.63
CA CYS A 44 -6.90 -1.56 -8.58
C CYS A 44 -7.93 -0.41 -8.39
N GLY A 45 -7.57 0.83 -8.74
CA GLY A 45 -8.44 2.00 -8.67
C GLY A 45 -7.95 3.11 -7.74
N ASN A 46 -6.71 3.03 -7.25
CA ASN A 46 -6.10 4.09 -6.47
C ASN A 46 -5.57 5.23 -7.36
N ASN A 47 -5.28 4.95 -8.64
CA ASN A 47 -4.86 5.92 -9.66
C ASN A 47 -3.61 6.70 -9.24
N ARG A 48 -2.58 6.00 -8.75
CA ARG A 48 -1.34 6.62 -8.27
C ARG A 48 -0.08 6.00 -8.88
N ALA A 49 0.05 4.68 -8.75
CA ALA A 49 1.20 3.91 -9.23
C ALA A 49 0.80 2.44 -9.34
N GLY A 50 1.54 1.67 -10.13
CA GLY A 50 1.21 0.30 -10.44
C GLY A 50 0.72 0.11 -11.86
N VAL A 51 0.89 -1.11 -12.36
CA VAL A 51 0.29 -1.53 -13.62
C VAL A 51 -1.23 -1.62 -13.45
N TRP A 52 -1.97 -1.19 -14.46
CA TRP A 52 -3.43 -1.28 -14.41
C TRP A 52 -3.87 -2.74 -14.40
N TRP A 53 -4.77 -3.12 -13.49
CA TRP A 53 -5.17 -4.52 -13.28
C TRP A 53 -5.80 -5.22 -14.50
N LYS A 54 -6.32 -4.46 -15.48
CA LYS A 54 -6.84 -5.00 -16.75
C LYS A 54 -5.81 -5.06 -17.87
N ASP A 55 -4.67 -4.41 -17.70
CA ASP A 55 -3.67 -4.31 -18.76
C ASP A 55 -2.86 -5.61 -18.85
N GLU A 56 -2.82 -6.20 -20.05
CA GLU A 56 -2.05 -7.40 -20.32
C GLU A 56 -0.54 -7.15 -20.13
N ALA A 57 -0.07 -5.92 -20.34
CA ALA A 57 1.32 -5.54 -20.06
C ALA A 57 1.70 -5.79 -18.59
N GLY A 58 0.75 -5.66 -17.65
CA GLY A 58 0.98 -5.99 -16.25
C GLY A 58 1.18 -7.49 -16.02
N VAL A 59 0.45 -8.33 -16.75
CA VAL A 59 0.59 -9.79 -16.70
C VAL A 59 1.92 -10.21 -17.32
N ASP A 60 2.30 -9.63 -18.46
CA ASP A 60 3.59 -9.89 -19.09
C ASP A 60 4.76 -9.44 -18.21
N LEU A 61 4.62 -8.35 -17.46
CA LEU A 61 5.60 -7.91 -16.47
C LEU A 61 5.76 -8.92 -15.33
N ALA A 62 4.68 -9.56 -14.86
CA ALA A 62 4.76 -10.63 -13.87
C ALA A 62 5.50 -11.88 -14.41
N VAL A 63 5.26 -12.23 -15.68
CA VAL A 63 6.00 -13.31 -16.38
C VAL A 63 7.48 -12.95 -16.50
N LEU A 64 7.79 -11.71 -16.88
CA LEU A 64 9.17 -11.22 -16.97
C LEU A 64 9.88 -11.27 -15.61
N LEU A 65 9.20 -10.86 -14.53
CA LEU A 65 9.71 -10.92 -13.16
C LEU A 65 10.07 -12.34 -12.73
N GLN A 66 9.17 -13.31 -12.92
CA GLN A 66 9.42 -14.70 -12.53
C GLN A 66 10.58 -15.34 -13.31
N ASN A 67 10.72 -15.01 -14.59
CA ASN A 67 11.75 -15.60 -15.44
C ASN A 67 13.08 -14.82 -15.42
N SER A 68 13.15 -13.72 -14.67
CA SER A 68 14.36 -12.90 -14.62
C SER A 68 15.41 -13.50 -13.69
N PRO A 69 16.67 -13.66 -14.13
CA PRO A 69 17.73 -14.13 -13.26
C PRO A 69 17.99 -13.10 -12.15
N ASN A 70 18.38 -13.59 -10.98
CA ASN A 70 18.69 -12.77 -9.80
C ASN A 70 17.49 -11.98 -9.25
N ILE A 71 16.25 -12.36 -9.59
CA ILE A 71 15.02 -11.78 -9.06
C ILE A 71 14.11 -12.91 -8.57
N ASP A 72 13.69 -12.81 -7.31
CA ASP A 72 12.62 -13.61 -6.73
C ASP A 72 11.34 -12.80 -6.78
N PHE A 73 10.39 -13.23 -7.62
CA PHE A 73 9.07 -12.62 -7.67
C PHE A 73 8.30 -12.96 -6.39
N ALA A 74 8.16 -11.98 -5.49
CA ALA A 74 7.53 -12.15 -4.18
C ALA A 74 6.00 -12.19 -4.28
N GLY A 75 5.43 -11.53 -5.28
CA GLY A 75 3.99 -11.48 -5.51
C GLY A 75 3.52 -10.08 -5.87
N VAL A 76 2.26 -9.78 -5.56
CA VAL A 76 1.58 -8.53 -5.92
C VAL A 76 1.28 -7.68 -4.70
N TYR A 77 1.36 -6.36 -4.89
CA TYR A 77 1.14 -5.36 -3.85
C TYR A 77 0.14 -4.30 -4.32
N VAL A 78 -0.91 -4.04 -3.55
CA VAL A 78 -1.92 -3.01 -3.85
C VAL A 78 -2.14 -2.12 -2.64
N HIS A 79 -2.21 -0.80 -2.85
CA HIS A 79 -2.53 0.12 -1.76
C HIS A 79 -3.89 0.76 -2.02
N CYS A 80 -4.81 0.59 -1.08
CA CYS A 80 -6.20 1.05 -1.20
C CYS A 80 -6.32 2.52 -0.75
N GLY A 81 -5.50 3.42 -1.29
CA GLY A 81 -5.46 4.83 -0.87
C GLY A 81 -6.74 5.61 -1.21
N ASN A 82 -7.51 5.14 -2.19
CA ASN A 82 -8.82 5.67 -2.56
C ASN A 82 -9.86 5.54 -1.43
N SER A 83 -9.63 4.71 -0.41
CA SER A 83 -10.48 4.63 0.79
C SER A 83 -10.44 5.89 1.65
N TYR A 84 -9.47 6.78 1.46
CA TYR A 84 -9.42 8.06 2.18
C TYR A 84 -10.32 9.14 1.57
N HIS A 85 -10.86 8.90 0.37
CA HIS A 85 -11.75 9.83 -0.33
C HIS A 85 -13.23 9.46 -0.19
N THR A 86 -13.54 8.40 0.55
CA THR A 86 -14.91 7.97 0.83
C THR A 86 -15.52 8.80 1.95
N SER A 87 -16.85 8.82 2.01
CA SER A 87 -17.61 9.57 3.02
C SER A 87 -18.31 8.67 4.06
N SER A 88 -18.26 7.34 3.92
CA SER A 88 -18.92 6.42 4.84
C SER A 88 -18.19 5.07 4.99
N SER A 89 -18.56 4.32 6.04
CA SER A 89 -18.04 2.96 6.25
C SER A 89 -18.46 1.99 5.13
N GLU A 90 -19.66 2.16 4.59
CA GLU A 90 -20.18 1.36 3.49
C GLU A 90 -19.37 1.58 2.21
N GLU A 91 -19.00 2.83 1.92
CA GLU A 91 -18.12 3.15 0.79
C GLU A 91 -16.71 2.59 0.96
N VAL A 92 -16.16 2.60 2.18
CA VAL A 92 -14.87 1.95 2.48
C VAL A 92 -14.93 0.45 2.21
N ILE A 93 -16.03 -0.21 2.61
CA ILE A 93 -16.26 -1.64 2.34
C ILE A 93 -16.38 -1.89 0.82
N GLN A 94 -17.10 -1.03 0.09
CA GLN A 94 -17.18 -1.15 -1.36
C GLN A 94 -15.81 -1.01 -2.03
N VAL A 95 -14.98 -0.04 -1.60
CA VAL A 95 -13.60 0.13 -2.09
C VAL A 95 -12.77 -1.12 -1.82
N LEU A 96 -12.89 -1.71 -0.63
CA LEU A 96 -12.20 -2.95 -0.28
C LEU A 96 -12.62 -4.10 -1.20
N ASP A 97 -13.91 -4.34 -1.35
CA ASP A 97 -14.43 -5.48 -2.12
C ASP A 97 -14.10 -5.33 -3.61
N ASP A 98 -14.26 -4.13 -4.19
CA ASP A 98 -13.83 -3.81 -5.55
C ASP A 98 -12.33 -4.05 -5.74
N THR A 99 -11.51 -3.63 -4.77
CA THR A 99 -10.05 -3.79 -4.84
C THR A 99 -9.67 -5.27 -4.84
N ILE A 100 -10.28 -6.08 -3.96
CA ILE A 100 -10.03 -7.51 -3.90
C ILE A 100 -10.48 -8.18 -5.20
N GLU A 101 -11.64 -7.83 -5.72
CA GLU A 101 -12.14 -8.38 -6.99
C GLU A 101 -11.15 -8.15 -8.14
N ARG A 102 -10.77 -6.89 -8.34
CA ARG A 102 -9.84 -6.47 -9.39
C ARG A 102 -8.49 -7.16 -9.25
N LEU A 103 -7.96 -7.21 -8.02
CA LEU A 103 -6.70 -7.88 -7.73
C LEU A 103 -6.77 -9.37 -8.01
N MET A 104 -7.83 -10.05 -7.59
CA MET A 104 -7.99 -11.48 -7.82
C MET A 104 -8.18 -11.82 -9.29
N THR A 105 -8.87 -10.96 -10.07
CA THR A 105 -8.90 -11.10 -11.53
C THR A 105 -7.48 -11.03 -12.13
N PHE A 106 -6.69 -10.03 -11.74
CA PHE A 106 -5.30 -9.90 -12.19
C PHE A 106 -4.45 -11.11 -11.80
N VAL A 107 -4.50 -11.54 -10.54
CA VAL A 107 -3.75 -12.70 -10.02
C VAL A 107 -4.14 -13.98 -10.75
N ASN A 108 -5.41 -14.16 -11.09
CA ASN A 108 -5.87 -15.32 -11.84
C ASN A 108 -5.29 -15.33 -13.27
N HIS A 109 -5.24 -14.19 -13.96
CA HIS A 109 -4.57 -14.09 -15.27
C HIS A 109 -3.07 -14.39 -15.17
N VAL A 110 -2.40 -13.85 -14.16
CA VAL A 110 -0.97 -14.14 -13.87
C VAL A 110 -0.75 -15.65 -13.66
N ARG A 111 -1.60 -16.30 -12.85
CA ARG A 111 -1.53 -17.75 -12.59
C ARG A 111 -1.79 -18.59 -13.84
N GLN A 112 -2.74 -18.19 -14.70
CA GLN A 112 -3.00 -18.86 -15.98
C GLN A 112 -1.80 -18.83 -16.93
N ARG A 113 -0.92 -17.83 -16.80
CA ARG A 113 0.34 -17.73 -17.54
C ARG A 113 1.50 -18.53 -16.89
N GLY A 114 1.20 -19.37 -15.91
CA GLY A 114 2.20 -20.20 -15.22
C GLY A 114 3.05 -19.44 -14.19
N VAL A 115 2.64 -18.24 -13.80
CA VAL A 115 3.36 -17.45 -12.79
C VAL A 115 2.84 -17.79 -11.39
N THR A 116 3.77 -18.16 -10.52
CA THR A 116 3.51 -18.37 -9.09
C THR A 116 3.46 -17.00 -8.42
N CYS A 117 2.31 -16.68 -7.83
CA CYS A 117 2.12 -15.45 -7.05
C CYS A 117 1.94 -15.85 -5.58
N SER A 118 3.05 -15.89 -4.83
CA SER A 118 3.09 -16.37 -3.44
C SER A 118 2.42 -15.40 -2.48
N THR A 119 2.66 -14.10 -2.65
CA THR A 119 2.03 -13.07 -1.82
C THR A 119 1.01 -12.26 -2.63
N VAL A 120 -0.20 -12.15 -2.10
CA VAL A 120 -1.26 -11.26 -2.60
C VAL A 120 -1.60 -10.29 -1.48
N GLY A 121 -0.99 -9.10 -1.55
CA GLY A 121 -1.05 -8.10 -0.48
C GLY A 121 -1.91 -6.88 -0.84
N ILE A 122 -2.77 -6.47 0.10
CA ILE A 122 -3.45 -5.17 0.06
C ILE A 122 -3.33 -4.43 1.39
N GLY A 123 -3.73 -3.16 1.43
CA GLY A 123 -4.00 -2.52 2.71
C GLY A 123 -4.05 -1.01 2.67
N SER A 124 -4.95 -0.49 3.48
CA SER A 124 -5.02 0.89 3.97
C SER A 124 -5.64 0.81 5.37
N THR A 125 -5.39 1.79 6.24
CA THR A 125 -6.01 1.79 7.58
C THR A 125 -7.54 1.70 7.50
N PRO A 126 -8.24 2.48 6.66
CA PRO A 126 -9.69 2.39 6.58
C PRO A 126 -10.19 0.99 6.18
N THR A 127 -9.64 0.42 5.11
CA THR A 127 -10.07 -0.90 4.62
C THR A 127 -9.74 -2.02 5.61
N CYS A 128 -8.59 -1.97 6.28
CA CYS A 128 -8.19 -3.00 7.24
C CYS A 128 -8.98 -2.92 8.56
N ARG A 129 -9.60 -1.78 8.87
CA ARG A 129 -10.53 -1.62 10.01
C ARG A 129 -11.98 -2.01 9.66
N LYS A 130 -12.25 -2.41 8.41
CA LYS A 130 -13.54 -2.91 7.93
C LYS A 130 -13.37 -4.26 7.21
N PRO A 131 -12.85 -5.30 7.88
CA PRO A 131 -12.55 -6.57 7.22
C PRO A 131 -13.81 -7.26 6.70
N THR A 132 -13.71 -7.84 5.50
CA THR A 132 -14.75 -8.69 4.90
C THR A 132 -14.22 -10.09 4.68
N ASP A 133 -15.13 -11.07 4.52
CA ASP A 133 -14.75 -12.46 4.23
C ASP A 133 -13.90 -12.60 2.97
N ARG A 134 -14.00 -11.65 2.02
CA ARG A 134 -13.20 -11.62 0.79
C ARG A 134 -11.70 -11.51 1.09
N MET A 135 -11.30 -10.92 2.23
CA MET A 135 -9.89 -10.83 2.63
C MET A 135 -9.23 -12.19 2.86
N LYS A 136 -10.00 -13.27 3.06
CA LYS A 136 -9.46 -14.65 3.16
C LYS A 136 -8.74 -15.11 1.89
N SER A 137 -8.96 -14.44 0.75
CA SER A 137 -8.25 -14.71 -0.51
C SER A 137 -6.85 -14.10 -0.56
N LEU A 138 -6.50 -13.25 0.41
CA LEU A 138 -5.24 -12.53 0.51
C LEU A 138 -4.28 -13.27 1.44
N THR A 139 -2.98 -13.02 1.28
CA THR A 139 -1.95 -13.62 2.13
C THR A 139 -1.30 -12.60 3.06
N GLU A 140 -1.48 -11.31 2.80
CA GLU A 140 -0.85 -10.22 3.56
C GLU A 140 -1.75 -8.99 3.61
N LEU A 141 -1.76 -8.32 4.77
CA LEU A 141 -2.34 -7.00 4.95
C LEU A 141 -1.26 -6.03 5.42
N HIS A 142 -1.20 -4.84 4.84
CA HIS A 142 -0.16 -3.85 5.15
C HIS A 142 -0.72 -2.43 5.46
N PRO A 143 -1.61 -2.27 6.46
CA PRO A 143 -1.98 -0.96 6.99
C PRO A 143 -0.82 -0.33 7.79
N GLY A 144 -0.84 0.98 8.00
CA GLY A 144 0.24 1.69 8.72
C GLY A 144 -0.25 2.69 9.74
N ASN A 145 -1.12 3.62 9.34
CA ASN A 145 -1.63 4.69 10.20
C ASN A 145 -2.41 4.16 11.44
N TYR A 146 -2.91 2.92 11.39
CA TYR A 146 -3.67 2.28 12.48
C TYR A 146 -2.95 2.24 13.84
N ALA A 147 -1.63 2.40 13.88
CA ALA A 147 -0.86 2.44 15.13
C ALA A 147 -1.10 3.72 15.95
N PHE A 148 -1.48 4.82 15.29
CA PHE A 148 -1.74 6.11 15.95
C PHE A 148 -3.16 6.60 15.74
N LEU A 149 -3.70 6.37 14.54
CA LEU A 149 -4.97 6.93 14.09
C LEU A 149 -4.98 8.46 14.18
N ASP A 150 -6.07 9.08 13.73
CA ASP A 150 -6.22 10.53 13.71
C ASP A 150 -7.68 10.91 13.48
N VAL A 151 -7.94 12.22 13.47
CA VAL A 151 -9.29 12.78 13.24
C VAL A 151 -9.84 12.38 11.86
N GLN A 152 -8.99 12.15 10.85
CA GLN A 152 -9.46 11.67 9.54
C GLN A 152 -9.96 10.23 9.65
N GLN A 153 -9.23 9.34 10.34
CA GLN A 153 -9.69 7.97 10.58
C GLN A 153 -10.99 7.92 11.38
N TRP A 154 -11.13 8.79 12.39
CA TRP A 154 -12.37 8.93 13.13
C TRP A 154 -13.53 9.38 12.23
N SER A 155 -13.32 10.39 11.39
CA SER A 155 -14.33 10.87 10.44
C SER A 155 -14.77 9.82 9.42
N LEU A 156 -13.86 8.92 9.03
CA LEU A 156 -14.13 7.78 8.14
C LEU A 156 -14.81 6.61 8.86
N GLY A 157 -15.03 6.71 10.17
CA GLY A 157 -15.59 5.64 11.00
C GLY A 157 -14.65 4.44 11.17
N SER A 158 -13.34 4.64 10.97
CA SER A 158 -12.32 3.59 11.11
C SER A 158 -11.93 3.36 12.58
N CYS A 159 -12.20 4.31 13.46
CA CYS A 159 -11.88 4.27 14.87
C CYS A 159 -12.82 5.15 15.71
N THR A 160 -12.80 4.99 17.03
CA THR A 160 -13.45 5.94 17.95
C THR A 160 -12.48 7.05 18.35
N GLU A 161 -12.95 8.09 19.05
CA GLU A 161 -12.07 9.16 19.52
C GLU A 161 -11.01 8.63 20.50
N GLU A 162 -11.40 7.65 21.33
CA GLU A 162 -10.52 7.01 22.32
C GLU A 162 -9.40 6.17 21.70
N ASP A 163 -9.56 5.76 20.44
CA ASP A 163 -8.53 5.02 19.71
C ASP A 163 -7.39 5.94 19.21
N ILE A 164 -7.56 7.27 19.20
CA ILE A 164 -6.56 8.22 18.68
C ILE A 164 -5.44 8.39 19.71
N ALA A 165 -4.26 7.84 19.41
CA ALA A 165 -3.14 7.81 20.34
C ALA A 165 -2.20 9.03 20.23
N CYS A 166 -2.25 9.79 19.14
CA CYS A 166 -1.37 10.94 18.92
C CYS A 166 -2.09 12.26 19.19
N CYS A 167 -1.45 13.15 19.94
CA CYS A 167 -1.91 14.52 20.15
C CYS A 167 -0.74 15.51 20.07
N VAL A 168 -1.04 16.75 19.68
CA VAL A 168 -0.09 17.86 19.71
C VAL A 168 -0.49 18.81 20.84
N ALA A 169 0.28 18.82 21.93
CA ALA A 169 0.07 19.77 23.01
C ALA A 169 0.48 21.18 22.57
N THR A 170 -0.43 22.15 22.71
CA THR A 170 -0.16 23.57 22.44
C THR A 170 -0.54 24.45 23.63
N ARG A 171 0.03 25.65 23.70
CA ARG A 171 -0.32 26.68 24.69
C ARG A 171 -1.06 27.82 24.02
N VAL A 172 -2.11 28.30 24.68
CA VAL A 172 -2.77 29.56 24.32
C VAL A 172 -1.78 30.71 24.56
N ILE A 173 -1.55 31.53 23.54
CA ILE A 173 -0.59 32.64 23.59
C ILE A 173 -1.26 34.01 23.43
N GLY A 174 -2.55 34.06 23.09
CA GLY A 174 -3.29 35.30 22.94
C GLY A 174 -4.80 35.13 23.00
N HIS A 175 -5.47 36.13 23.57
CA HIS A 175 -6.93 36.27 23.58
C HIS A 175 -7.31 37.55 22.85
N TYR A 176 -8.21 37.47 21.88
CA TYR A 176 -8.69 38.63 21.11
C TYR A 176 -10.22 38.75 21.21
N PRO A 177 -10.75 39.37 22.29
CA PRO A 177 -12.18 39.40 22.58
C PRO A 177 -13.06 39.95 21.45
N ARG A 178 -12.54 40.95 20.71
CA ARG A 178 -13.28 41.59 19.60
C ARG A 178 -13.55 40.66 18.41
N ARG A 179 -12.76 39.57 18.29
CA ARG A 179 -12.90 38.54 17.24
C ARG A 179 -13.54 37.26 17.75
N ASN A 180 -13.85 37.17 19.05
CA ASN A 180 -14.27 35.95 19.74
C ASN A 180 -13.35 34.74 19.46
N GLN A 181 -12.02 34.98 19.45
CA GLN A 181 -11.00 33.98 19.10
C GLN A 181 -9.92 33.87 20.19
N ALA A 182 -9.50 32.63 20.46
CA ALA A 182 -8.26 32.32 21.17
C ALA A 182 -7.24 31.79 20.16
N GLU A 183 -6.00 32.28 20.21
CA GLU A 183 -4.92 31.83 19.33
C GLU A 183 -3.96 30.92 20.11
N GLY A 184 -3.85 29.68 19.65
CA GLY A 184 -2.78 28.76 20.05
C GLY A 184 -1.53 29.00 19.20
N GLY A 185 -0.36 28.94 19.81
CA GLY A 185 0.89 28.96 19.04
C GLY A 185 1.07 27.63 18.32
N MET A 186 1.07 27.62 16.99
CA MET A 186 1.22 26.39 16.20
C MET A 186 2.41 26.53 15.25
N CYS A 187 3.57 26.03 15.69
CA CYS A 187 4.77 25.87 14.85
C CYS A 187 5.00 24.40 14.46
N VAL A 188 4.09 23.48 14.80
CA VAL A 188 4.38 22.03 14.88
C VAL A 188 3.32 21.16 14.18
N LEU A 189 2.40 21.73 13.39
CA LEU A 189 1.42 21.00 12.57
C LEU A 189 1.51 21.46 11.12
#